data_AF-A0A847H5S8-F1
#
_entry.id   AF-A0A847H5S8-F1
#
_cell.length_a   1.000
_cell.length_b   1.000
_cell.length_c   1.000
_cell.angle_alpha   90.00
_cell.angle_beta   90.00
_cell.angle_gamma   90.00
#
_symmetry.space_group_name_H-M   'P 1'
#
loop_
_entity.id
_entity.type
_entity.pdbx_description
1 polymer ?
#
loop_
_entity_poly.entity_id
_entity_poly.type
_entity_poly.pdbx_seq_one_letter_code
_entity_poly.pdbx_strand_id
1 'polypeptide(L)' 'MDDSKWILCPVCKNKTRIRIRKDTTLDNFPLYCPKCKQETLIRVFQLNISVIKEPDAQTQSR' A
#
# COMPACT_ATOMS: atom_id res chain seq x y z
N MET A 1 24.60 -2.68 5.56
CA MET A 1 23.64 -3.32 4.64
C MET A 1 22.34 -2.56 4.76
N ASP A 2 22.04 -1.67 3.80
CA ASP A 2 20.80 -0.90 3.82
C ASP A 2 19.64 -1.78 3.34
N ASP A 3 18.92 -2.38 4.28
CA ASP A 3 17.68 -3.13 4.06
C ASP A 3 16.54 -2.18 3.62
N SER A 4 16.69 -1.62 2.43
CA SER A 4 15.70 -0.77 1.79
C SER A 4 14.98 -1.54 0.69
N LYS A 5 13.64 -1.54 0.73
CA LYS A 5 12.79 -2.20 -0.27
C LYS A 5 11.91 -1.17 -0.96
N TRP A 6 11.59 -1.45 -2.21
CA TRP A 6 10.62 -0.67 -2.96
C TRP A 6 9.21 -1.22 -2.71
N ILE A 7 8.26 -0.33 -2.47
CA ILE A 7 6.85 -0.72 -2.40
C ILE A 7 6.41 -1.12 -3.80
N LEU A 8 5.77 -2.29 -3.92
CA LEU A 8 5.09 -2.71 -5.15
C LEU A 8 3.61 -2.42 -5.01
N CYS A 9 2.97 -1.98 -6.09
CA CYS A 9 1.53 -1.77 -6.09
C CYS A 9 0.79 -3.10 -5.84
N PRO A 10 -0.16 -3.18 -4.90
CA PRO A 10 -0.88 -4.42 -4.61
C PRO A 10 -1.76 -4.89 -5.78
N VAL A 11 -2.18 -3.98 -6.66
CA VAL A 11 -3.06 -4.28 -7.81
C VAL A 11 -2.26 -4.77 -9.02
N CYS A 12 -1.25 -4.01 -9.46
CA CYS A 12 -0.51 -4.31 -10.69
C CYS A 12 0.91 -4.82 -10.49
N LYS A 13 1.37 -4.97 -9.23
CA LYS A 13 2.73 -5.39 -8.84
C LYS A 13 3.86 -4.53 -9.43
N ASN A 14 3.53 -3.35 -9.97
CA ASN A 14 4.55 -2.45 -10.49
C ASN A 14 5.30 -1.77 -9.36
N LYS A 15 6.58 -1.54 -9.62
CA LYS A 15 7.45 -0.77 -8.73
C LYS A 15 6.91 0.65 -8.58
N THR A 16 6.67 1.05 -7.34
CA THR A 16 6.28 2.43 -7.02
C THR A 16 7.52 3.30 -6.80
N ARG A 17 7.33 4.61 -6.69
CA ARG A 17 8.43 5.56 -6.41
C ARG A 17 8.80 5.63 -4.93
N ILE A 18 8.17 4.81 -4.08
CA ILE A 18 8.36 4.85 -2.63
C ILE A 18 9.32 3.75 -2.21
N ARG A 19 10.43 4.16 -1.57
CA ARG A 19 11.40 3.26 -0.95
C ARG A 19 11.22 3.33 0.57
N ILE A 20 11.08 2.17 1.19
CA ILE A 20 10.93 2.01 2.63
C ILE A 20 12.17 1.32 3.21
N ARG A 21 12.51 1.66 4.44
CA ARG A 21 13.57 1.01 5.23
C ARG A 21 12.96 0.24 6.40
N LYS A 22 13.78 -0.51 7.14
CA LYS A 22 13.35 -1.33 8.28
C LYS A 22 12.72 -0.52 9.42
N ASP A 23 13.16 0.72 9.59
CA ASP A 23 12.69 1.73 10.53
C ASP A 23 11.47 2.52 10.02
N THR A 24 11.13 2.42 8.74
CA THR A 24 10.00 3.16 8.17
C THR A 24 8.67 2.50 8.55
N THR A 25 7.78 3.28 9.16
CA THR A 25 6.39 2.89 9.44
C THR A 25 5.46 3.89 8.76
N LEU A 26 4.47 3.37 8.02
CA LEU A 26 3.42 4.17 7.37
C LEU A 26 2.08 3.64 7.85
N ASP A 27 1.20 4.51 8.32
CA ASP A 27 -0.16 4.16 8.73
C ASP A 27 -1.16 4.98 7.92
N ASN A 28 -2.26 4.36 7.48
CA ASN A 28 -3.27 4.98 6.61
C ASN A 28 -2.67 5.76 5.43
N PHE A 29 -1.64 5.20 4.79
CA PHE A 29 -0.91 5.89 3.74
C PHE A 29 -1.59 5.67 2.38
N PRO A 30 -2.06 6.73 1.69
CA PRO A 30 -2.63 6.61 0.36
C PRO A 30 -1.55 6.34 -0.68
N LEU A 31 -1.53 5.12 -1.22
CA LEU A 31 -0.65 4.74 -2.33
C LEU A 31 -1.38 4.92 -3.66
N TYR A 32 -1.08 6.00 -4.37
CA TYR A 32 -1.56 6.20 -5.74
C TYR A 32 -0.76 5.39 -6.76
N CYS A 33 -1.45 4.63 -7.60
CA CYS A 33 -0.82 3.92 -8.72
C CYS A 33 -1.21 4.56 -10.06
N PRO A 34 -0.27 5.15 -10.83
CA PRO A 34 -0.59 5.78 -12.12
C PRO A 34 -1.04 4.78 -13.20
N LYS A 35 -0.69 3.49 -13.06
CA LYS A 35 -1.16 2.45 -14.00
C LYS A 35 -2.60 2.01 -13.71
N CYS A 36 -2.94 1.84 -12.43
CA CYS A 36 -4.30 1.47 -12.01
C CYS A 36 -5.24 2.68 -11.94
N LYS A 37 -4.67 3.90 -11.91
CA LYS A 37 -5.38 5.17 -11.72
C LYS A 37 -6.26 5.18 -10.47
N GLN A 38 -5.89 4.39 -9.47
CA GLN A 38 -6.62 4.23 -8.22
C GLN A 38 -5.63 4.41 -7.06
N GLU A 39 -6.16 4.93 -5.96
CA GLU A 39 -5.48 5.05 -4.68
C GLU A 39 -5.84 3.86 -3.79
N THR A 40 -4.85 3.35 -3.06
CA THR A 40 -5.06 2.25 -2.11
C THR A 40 -4.44 2.62 -0.78
N LEU A 41 -5.22 2.55 0.29
CA LEU A 41 -4.69 2.74 1.63
C LEU A 41 -3.81 1.55 2.00
N ILE A 42 -2.57 1.83 2.39
CA ILE A 42 -1.63 0.83 2.85
C ILE A 42 -1.09 1.17 4.23
N ARG A 43 -0.76 0.11 4.97
CA ARG A 43 0.05 0.15 6.18
C ARG A 43 1.40 -0.48 5.86
N VAL A 44 2.48 0.15 6.30
CA VAL A 44 3.82 -0.40 6.25
C VAL A 44 4.38 -0.52 7.65
N PHE A 45 4.81 -1.72 8.03
CA PHE A 45 5.47 -1.97 9.31
C PHE A 45 6.62 -2.97 9.15
N GLN A 46 7.84 -2.56 9.52
CA GLN A 46 9.05 -3.40 9.43
C GLN A 46 9.24 -4.06 8.05
N LEU A 47 9.12 -3.28 6.96
CA LEU A 47 9.16 -3.75 5.56
C LEU A 47 7.98 -4.63 5.11
N ASN A 48 6.97 -4.86 5.95
CA ASN A 48 5.73 -5.54 5.56
C ASN A 48 4.71 -4.52 5.09
N ILE A 49 4.13 -4.74 3.91
CA ILE A 49 3.08 -3.90 3.34
C ILE A 49 1.75 -4.64 3.48
N SER A 50 0.77 -4.00 4.11
CA SER A 50 -0.59 -4.50 4.25
C SER A 50 -1.55 -3.52 3.60
N VAL A 51 -2.53 -4.02 2.85
CA VAL A 51 -3.57 -3.18 2.26
C VAL A 51 -4.67 -3.00 3.30
N ILE A 52 -4.94 -1.74 3.65
CA ILE A 52 -6.08 -1.38 4.48
C ILE A 52 -7.28 -1.32 3.55
N LYS A 53 -8.01 -2.43 3.46
CA LYS A 53 -9.34 -2.39 2.87
C LYS A 53 -10.25 -1.89 3.97
N GLU A 54 -10.85 -0.72 3.77
CA GLU A 54 -12.07 -0.40 4.51
C GLU A 54 -13.04 -1.56 4.31
N PRO A 55 -13.71 -2.06 5.36
CA PRO A 55 -14.72 -3.08 5.18
C PRO A 55 -15.74 -2.51 4.19
N ASP A 56 -15.77 -3.11 3.00
CA ASP A 56 -16.74 -2.83 1.97
C ASP A 56 -18.10 -2.87 2.67
N ALA A 57 -18.69 -1.69 2.88
CA ALA A 57 -20.00 -1.61 3.48
C ALA A 57 -20.92 -2.33 2.50
N GLN A 58 -21.26 -3.59 2.83
CA GLN A 58 -22.25 -4.35 2.09
C GLN A 58 -23.53 -3.54 2.17
N THR A 59 -23.78 -2.68 1.18
CA THR A 59 -25.11 -2.11 0.97
C THR A 59 -25.97 -3.28 0.56
N GLN A 60 -26.62 -3.85 1.57
CA GLN A 60 -27.62 -4.89 1.44
C GLN A 60 -28.73 -4.30 0.57
N SER A 61 -28.69 -4.62 -0.72
CA SER A 61 -29.74 -4.28 -1.66
C SER A 61 -31.03 -4.97 -1.22
N ARG A 62 -32.06 -4.16 -0.96
CA ARG A 62 -33.41 -4.60 -0.67
C ARG A 62 -34.27 -4.51 -1.93
#